data_AF-A0A9W8I451-F1
#
_entry.id   AF-A0A9W8I451-F1
#
_cell.length_a   1.000
_cell.length_b   1.000
_cell.length_c   1.000
_cell.angle_alpha   90.00
_cell.angle_beta   90.00
_cell.angle_gamma   90.00
#
_symmetry.space_group_name_H-M   'P 1'
#
loop_
_entity.id
_entity.type
_entity.pdbx_description
1 polymer ?
#
loop_
_entity_poly.entity_id
_entity_poly.type
_entity_poly.pdbx_seq_one_letter_code
_entity_poly.pdbx_strand_id
1 'polypeptide(L)'
;MSKPSYYDIDDILAVQERVPCVLQVDLDGLGSAGSGGSSKVYRNSRWALPFWMADRLNEEDYVNMEVSPIFSKQANRMYAASPVSVQLRAISQHYYQFGLHLGDLVPE
;
A
#
# COMPACT_ATOMS: atom_id res chain seq x y z
N MET A 1 -15.53 -6.82 -3.50
CA MET A 1 -14.96 -6.94 -4.85
C MET A 1 -15.33 -5.73 -5.70
N SER A 2 -14.85 -4.56 -5.29
CA SER A 2 -14.91 -3.34 -6.10
C SER A 2 -13.61 -3.26 -6.88
N LYS A 3 -13.56 -3.83 -8.08
CA LYS A 3 -12.41 -3.62 -8.97
C LYS A 3 -12.25 -2.12 -9.24
N PRO A 4 -11.01 -1.60 -9.29
CA PRO A 4 -10.82 -0.19 -9.53
C PRO A 4 -11.43 0.21 -10.89
N SER A 5 -12.21 1.28 -10.87
CA SER A 5 -12.86 1.87 -12.04
C SER A 5 -11.84 2.71 -12.80
N TYR A 6 -11.46 2.22 -13.98
CA TYR A 6 -10.44 2.84 -14.82
C TYR A 6 -10.71 4.32 -15.17
N TYR A 7 -11.99 4.72 -15.24
CA TYR A 7 -12.38 6.09 -15.61
C TYR A 7 -12.75 6.97 -14.42
N ASP A 8 -12.74 6.43 -13.20
CA ASP A 8 -13.01 7.21 -12.00
C ASP A 8 -11.71 7.82 -11.48
N ILE A 9 -11.65 9.15 -11.49
CA ILE A 9 -10.46 9.90 -11.08
C ILE A 9 -10.21 9.72 -9.58
N ASP A 10 -11.26 9.71 -8.76
CA ASP A 10 -11.12 9.54 -7.31
C ASP A 10 -10.54 8.15 -6.99
N ASP A 11 -10.88 7.17 -7.82
CA ASP A 11 -10.37 5.81 -7.70
C ASP A 11 -8.91 5.67 -8.12
N ILE A 12 -8.53 6.29 -9.24
CA ILE A 12 -7.13 6.39 -9.67
C ILE A 12 -6.28 7.05 -8.58
N LEU A 13 -6.78 8.11 -7.95
CA LEU A 13 -6.09 8.80 -6.88
C LEU A 13 -6.02 7.97 -5.59
N ALA A 14 -7.08 7.21 -5.28
CA ALA A 14 -7.08 6.30 -4.14
C ALA A 14 -6.03 5.19 -4.27
N VAL A 15 -5.91 4.55 -5.44
CA VAL A 15 -4.94 3.46 -5.66
C VAL A 15 -3.50 3.96 -5.80
N GLN A 16 -3.29 5.27 -5.93
CA GLN A 16 -1.96 5.90 -5.93
C GLN A 16 -1.34 5.97 -4.52
N GLU A 17 -2.14 5.77 -3.47
CA GLU A 17 -1.67 5.76 -2.09
C GLU A 17 -0.60 4.67 -1.87
N ARG A 18 0.44 4.99 -1.08
CA ARG A 18 1.60 4.11 -0.90
C ARG A 18 1.35 3.11 0.23
N VAL A 19 1.57 1.84 -0.05
CA VAL A 19 1.53 0.74 0.91
C VAL A 19 2.92 0.24 1.27
N PRO A 20 3.14 -0.15 2.54
CA PRO A 20 4.37 -0.82 2.95
C PRO A 20 4.44 -2.22 2.34
N CYS A 21 5.61 -2.54 1.80
CA CYS A 21 5.84 -3.74 1.02
C CYS A 21 7.21 -4.34 1.36
N VAL A 22 7.29 -5.66 1.50
CA VAL A 22 8.55 -6.38 1.72
C VAL A 22 8.87 -7.20 0.47
N LEU A 23 9.99 -6.89 -0.18
CA LEU A 23 10.44 -7.60 -1.37
C LEU A 23 10.75 -9.07 -1.06
N GLN A 24 10.25 -9.97 -1.89
CA GLN A 24 10.48 -11.42 -1.80
C GLN A 24 11.47 -11.93 -2.83
N VAL A 25 12.07 -11.07 -3.65
CA VAL A 25 13.07 -11.43 -4.66
C VAL A 25 14.23 -10.45 -4.65
N ASP A 26 15.38 -10.89 -5.14
CA ASP A 26 16.50 -10.00 -5.46
C ASP A 26 16.22 -9.34 -6.82
N LEU A 27 16.40 -8.03 -6.91
CA LEU A 27 16.17 -7.25 -8.12
C LEU A 27 17.45 -6.55 -8.55
N ASP A 28 17.78 -6.63 -9.83
CA ASP A 28 18.89 -5.91 -10.43
C ASP A 28 18.38 -4.66 -11.16
N GLY A 29 19.08 -3.53 -11.02
CA GLY A 29 18.81 -2.29 -11.75
C GLY A 29 17.85 -1.30 -11.08
N LEU A 30 17.37 -1.60 -9.87
CA LEU A 30 16.41 -0.75 -9.13
C LEU A 30 17.00 -0.07 -7.87
N GLY A 31 18.26 -0.31 -7.55
CA GLY A 31 19.00 0.44 -6.54
C GLY A 31 19.28 1.89 -6.95
N SER A 32 19.36 2.79 -5.97
CA SER A 32 19.69 4.21 -6.20
C SER A 32 21.03 4.35 -6.94
N ALA A 33 21.02 5.11 -8.04
CA ALA A 33 22.19 5.37 -8.88
C ALA A 33 23.16 6.32 -8.16
N GLY A 34 23.93 5.79 -7.20
CA GLY A 34 24.84 6.58 -6.37
C GLY A 34 26.32 6.22 -6.45
N SER A 35 26.69 5.04 -6.95
CA SER A 35 28.11 4.66 -7.11
C SER A 35 28.21 3.48 -8.07
N GLY A 36 29.19 3.48 -8.97
CA GLY A 36 29.40 2.54 -10.08
C GLY A 36 29.63 1.06 -9.72
N GLY A 37 28.82 0.49 -8.83
CA GLY A 37 28.66 -0.93 -8.57
C GLY A 37 27.19 -1.31 -8.71
N SER A 38 26.95 -2.51 -9.22
CA SER A 38 25.63 -3.10 -9.50
C SER A 38 24.51 -2.58 -8.59
N SER A 39 23.49 -1.97 -9.20
CA SER A 39 22.26 -1.45 -8.59
C SER A 39 21.34 -2.60 -8.12
N LYS A 40 21.87 -3.49 -7.26
CA LYS A 40 21.16 -4.66 -6.75
C LYS A 40 20.38 -4.29 -5.51
N VAL A 41 19.15 -4.76 -5.45
CA VAL A 41 18.25 -4.67 -4.31
C VAL A 41 18.05 -6.09 -3.82
N TYR A 42 18.35 -6.32 -2.55
CA TYR A 42 18.22 -7.64 -1.96
C TYR A 42 16.79 -7.88 -1.45
N ARG A 43 16.44 -9.17 -1.42
CA ARG A 43 15.27 -9.72 -0.74
C ARG A 43 15.15 -9.18 0.69
N ASN A 44 13.92 -9.06 1.17
CA ASN A 44 13.53 -8.52 2.47
C ASN A 44 13.76 -7.01 2.64
N SER A 45 14.07 -6.28 1.57
CA SER A 45 14.07 -4.82 1.61
C SER A 45 12.64 -4.28 1.71
N ARG A 46 12.45 -3.25 2.55
CA ARG A 46 11.16 -2.60 2.80
C ARG A 46 10.97 -1.40 1.90
N TRP A 47 9.95 -1.45 1.05
CA TRP A 47 9.60 -0.41 0.09
C TRP A 47 8.22 0.15 0.38
N ALA A 48 7.97 1.37 -0.12
CA ALA A 48 6.65 1.98 -0.12
C ALA A 48 6.21 2.16 -1.57
N LEU A 49 5.34 1.26 -2.03
CA LEU A 49 4.90 1.19 -3.43
C LEU A 49 3.44 1.67 -3.54
N PRO A 50 3.04 2.32 -4.65
CA PRO A 50 1.63 2.59 -4.92
C PRO A 50 0.80 1.30 -4.92
N PHE A 51 -0.40 1.35 -4.37
CA PHE A 51 -1.29 0.19 -4.24
C PHE A 51 -1.56 -0.51 -5.57
N TRP A 52 -1.84 0.24 -6.65
CA TRP A 52 -2.11 -0.35 -7.98
C TRP A 52 -0.98 -1.25 -8.50
N MET A 53 0.26 -1.01 -8.06
CA MET A 53 1.42 -1.81 -8.43
C MET A 53 1.67 -2.92 -7.42
N ALA A 54 1.55 -2.62 -6.13
CA ALA A 54 1.74 -3.57 -5.05
C ALA A 54 0.77 -4.76 -5.14
N ASP A 55 -0.50 -4.50 -5.50
CA ASP A 55 -1.54 -5.50 -5.68
C ASP A 55 -1.09 -6.60 -6.68
N ARG A 56 -0.70 -6.19 -7.89
CA ARG A 56 -0.21 -7.11 -8.93
C ARG A 56 1.08 -7.83 -8.57
N LEU A 57 2.00 -7.15 -7.89
CA LEU A 57 3.26 -7.76 -7.46
C LEU A 57 3.06 -8.75 -6.31
N ASN A 58 2.02 -8.56 -5.49
CA ASN A 58 1.66 -9.45 -4.40
C ASN A 58 0.91 -10.69 -4.91
N GLU A 59 0.07 -10.57 -5.94
CA GLU A 59 -0.56 -11.72 -6.63
C GLU A 59 0.50 -12.70 -7.20
N GLU A 60 1.65 -12.18 -7.65
CA GLU A 60 2.74 -12.96 -8.27
C GLU A 60 3.88 -13.29 -7.28
N ASP A 61 3.67 -13.13 -5.97
CA ASP A 61 4.65 -13.43 -4.90
C ASP A 61 6.01 -12.68 -5.00
N TYR A 62 6.10 -11.59 -5.77
CA TYR A 62 7.32 -10.77 -5.83
C TYR A 62 7.50 -9.88 -4.59
N VAL A 63 6.39 -9.49 -3.98
CA VAL A 63 6.32 -8.59 -2.84
C VAL A 63 5.30 -9.13 -1.87
N ASN A 64 5.58 -9.03 -0.57
CA ASN A 64 4.60 -9.22 0.48
C ASN A 64 4.07 -7.85 0.91
N MET A 65 2.80 -7.57 0.64
CA MET A 65 2.16 -6.32 1.02
C MET A 65 1.74 -6.37 2.50
N GLU A 66 2.18 -5.39 3.27
CA GLU A 66 1.79 -5.24 4.68
C GLU A 66 0.57 -4.31 4.81
N VAL A 67 -0.26 -4.54 5.83
CA VAL A 67 -1.38 -3.65 6.13
C VAL A 67 -0.86 -2.27 6.51
N SER A 68 -1.37 -1.23 5.83
CA SER A 68 -0.98 0.15 6.11
C SER A 68 -1.23 0.50 7.59
N PRO A 69 -0.32 1.25 8.26
CA PRO A 69 -0.46 1.61 9.68
C PRO A 69 -1.78 2.31 10.03
N ILE A 70 -2.36 3.03 9.06
CA ILE A 70 -3.64 3.72 9.19
C ILE A 70 -4.81 2.74 9.39
N PHE A 71 -4.69 1.49 8.96
CA PHE A 71 -5.69 0.43 9.17
C PHE A 71 -5.25 -0.60 10.21
N SER A 72 -4.21 -0.30 10.99
CA SER A 72 -3.75 -1.18 12.07
C SER A 72 -4.86 -1.40 13.11
N LYS A 73 -4.80 -2.53 13.82
CA LYS A 73 -5.74 -2.82 14.93
C LYS A 73 -5.76 -1.72 15.99
N GLN A 74 -4.62 -1.06 16.23
CA GLN A 74 -4.52 0.06 17.15
C GLN A 74 -5.24 1.30 16.61
N ALA A 75 -4.98 1.67 15.35
CA ALA A 75 -5.66 2.79 14.70
C ALA A 75 -7.18 2.59 14.69
N ASN A 76 -7.66 1.40 14.32
CA ASN A 76 -9.08 1.06 14.35
C ASN A 76 -9.71 1.18 15.74
N ARG A 77 -9.01 0.79 16.81
CA ARG A 77 -9.49 0.99 18.20
C ARG A 77 -9.62 2.47 18.54
N MET A 78 -8.67 3.29 18.12
CA MET A 78 -8.72 4.75 18.34
C MET A 78 -9.88 5.38 17.57
N TYR A 79 -10.11 4.96 16.33
CA TYR A 79 -11.23 5.45 15.52
C TYR A 79 -12.57 5.04 16.10
N ALA A 80 -12.68 3.81 16.59
CA ALA A 80 -13.90 3.31 17.24
C ALA A 80 -14.19 4.02 18.57
N ALA A 81 -13.17 4.51 19.28
CA ALA A 81 -13.36 5.20 20.55
C ALA A 81 -14.06 6.57 20.40
N SER A 82 -13.80 7.30 19.31
CA SER A 82 -14.47 8.58 19.04
C SER A 82 -14.56 8.87 17.53
N PRO A 83 -15.49 8.23 16.80
CA PRO A 83 -15.54 8.34 15.34
C PRO A 83 -15.84 9.75 14.83
N VAL A 84 -16.56 10.56 15.61
CA VAL A 84 -16.96 11.93 15.22
C VAL A 84 -15.80 12.93 15.32
N SER A 85 -14.81 12.66 16.19
CA SER A 85 -13.67 13.58 16.40
C SER A 85 -12.47 13.29 15.50
N VAL A 86 -12.46 12.14 14.80
CA VAL A 86 -11.33 11.70 13.98
C VAL A 86 -11.31 12.45 12.65
N GLN A 87 -10.21 13.15 12.38
CA GLN A 87 -10.01 13.85 11.11
C GLN A 87 -9.41 12.91 10.05
N LEU A 88 -10.24 12.08 9.43
CA LEU A 88 -9.80 11.09 8.43
C LEU A 88 -9.03 11.70 7.25
N ARG A 89 -9.45 12.88 6.78
CA ARG A 89 -8.79 13.61 5.69
C ARG A 89 -7.31 13.93 5.98
N ALA A 90 -6.96 14.15 7.24
CA ALA A 90 -5.57 14.43 7.64
C ALA A 90 -4.72 13.16 7.66
N ILE A 91 -5.34 11.99 7.77
CA ILE A 91 -4.69 10.67 7.81
C ILE A 91 -4.46 10.17 6.38
N SER A 92 -5.52 10.16 5.57
CA SER A 92 -5.48 9.92 4.13
C SER A 92 -6.60 10.71 3.46
N GLN A 93 -6.29 11.31 2.31
CA GLN A 93 -7.29 12.03 1.53
C GLN A 93 -8.38 11.11 0.95
N HIS A 94 -8.04 9.83 0.71
CA HIS A 94 -8.91 8.82 0.10
C HIS A 94 -9.20 7.64 1.04
N TYR A 95 -9.21 7.88 2.36
CA TYR A 95 -9.29 6.85 3.41
C TYR A 95 -10.32 5.74 3.15
N TYR A 96 -11.57 6.11 2.80
CA TYR A 96 -12.64 5.14 2.60
C TYR A 96 -12.43 4.27 1.36
N GLN A 97 -12.11 4.90 0.23
CA GLN A 97 -11.95 4.21 -1.04
C GLN A 97 -10.71 3.31 -1.03
N PHE A 98 -9.61 3.83 -0.49
CA PHE A 98 -8.39 3.05 -0.27
C PHE A 98 -8.61 1.89 0.70
N GLY A 99 -9.40 2.09 1.77
CA GLY A 99 -9.76 1.03 2.71
C GLY A 99 -10.61 -0.07 2.08
N LEU A 100 -11.51 0.25 1.14
CA LEU A 100 -12.28 -0.76 0.40
C LEU A 100 -11.38 -1.63 -0.48
N HIS A 101 -10.40 -1.03 -1.17
CA HIS A 101 -9.43 -1.75 -1.98
C HIS A 101 -8.53 -2.67 -1.15
N LEU A 102 -8.04 -2.20 0.00
CA LEU A 102 -7.23 -3.02 0.92
C LEU A 102 -8.04 -4.13 1.59
N GLY A 103 -9.31 -3.87 1.94
CA GLY A 103 -10.18 -4.85 2.58
C GLY A 103 -10.47 -6.07 1.70
N ASP A 104 -10.51 -5.89 0.38
CA ASP A 104 -10.68 -7.00 -0.58
C ASP A 104 -9.45 -7.96 -0.60
N LEU A 105 -8.29 -7.56 -0.06
CA LEU A 105 -7.04 -8.35 -0.08
C LEU A 105 -6.73 -9.07 1.24
N VAL A 106 -7.41 -8.74 2.33
CA VAL A 106 -7.21 -9.41 3.62
C VAL A 106 -8.21 -10.57 3.72
N PRO A 107 -7.76 -11.84 3.78
CA PRO A 107 -8.66 -12.96 4.04
C PRO A 107 -9.28 -12.83 5.44
N GLU A 108 -10.56 -13.18 5.59
CA GLU A 108 -11.32 -13.12 6.85
C GLU A 108 -10.63 -13.81 8.04
#